data_AF-A0AAU9CJL4-F1
#
_entry.id   AF-A0AAU9CJL4-F1
#
_cell.length_a   1.000
_cell.length_b   1.000
_cell.length_c   1.000
_cell.angle_alpha   90.00
_cell.angle_beta   90.00
_cell.angle_gamma   90.00
#
_symmetry.space_group_name_H-M   'P 1'
#
loop_
_entity.id
_entity.type
_entity.pdbx_description
1 polymer ?
#
loop_
_entity_poly.entity_id
_entity_poly.type
_entity_poly.pdbx_seq_one_letter_code
_entity_poly.pdbx_strand_id
1 'polypeptide(L)'
;MCAMLQSFDLQIYDMSETIVEVKVIEKKDNCEATLNQKDSIGEFDIFTQLLNDFTEFEIEIVEVFKGDINKSITTLRASDINSSCFWEPEVGKSYVLYTGKTINSADGNILEIEGCQRRIRNDQTNYTSEIQALKILKDKKEGFFIVDQSELLNQKKGYYITLKGSHKNGQRHGKWVLAEPINYSNSSAKVKSRIFVLKYKHGKLFFAKHFEPNNSFAKNYYMARWKFFFNK
;
A
#
# COMPACT_ATOMS: atom_id res chain seq x y z
N MET A 1 11.62 0.63 12.86
CA MET A 1 11.16 1.64 11.89
C MET A 1 11.03 0.99 10.51
N CYS A 2 9.81 0.80 10.02
CA CYS A 2 9.57 0.25 8.68
C CYS A 2 9.89 1.31 7.62
N ALA A 3 10.80 0.98 6.70
CA ALA A 3 11.14 1.86 5.60
C ALA A 3 10.01 1.82 4.55
N MET A 4 9.26 2.92 4.42
CA MET A 4 8.17 3.03 3.44
C MET A 4 8.73 3.45 2.06
N LEU A 5 7.98 3.15 1.00
CA LEU A 5 8.33 3.58 -0.36
C LEU A 5 7.61 4.90 -0.67
N GLN A 6 8.29 5.83 -1.33
CA GLN A 6 7.72 7.07 -1.84
C GLN A 6 7.04 6.86 -3.19
N SER A 7 7.71 6.20 -4.12
CA SER A 7 7.15 5.93 -5.45
C SER A 7 6.17 4.75 -5.42
N PHE A 8 5.30 4.68 -6.43
CA PHE A 8 4.41 3.56 -6.70
C PHE A 8 5.20 2.25 -6.82
N ASP A 9 4.63 1.15 -6.34
CA ASP A 9 5.24 -0.17 -6.44
C ASP A 9 4.18 -1.19 -6.91
N LEU A 10 4.33 -1.69 -8.14
CA LEU A 10 3.40 -2.67 -8.72
C LEU A 10 3.33 -3.96 -7.90
N GLN A 11 4.40 -4.32 -7.19
CA GLN A 11 4.39 -5.49 -6.32
C GLN A 11 3.46 -5.30 -5.14
N ILE A 12 3.54 -4.13 -4.48
CA ILE A 12 2.65 -3.82 -3.35
C ILE A 12 1.21 -3.81 -3.86
N TYR A 13 0.95 -3.21 -5.02
CA TYR A 13 -0.36 -3.28 -5.67
C TYR A 13 -0.84 -4.73 -5.88
N ASP A 14 0.04 -5.62 -6.37
CA ASP A 14 -0.30 -7.01 -6.64
C ASP A 14 -0.54 -7.81 -5.35
N MET A 15 0.23 -7.54 -4.29
CA MET A 15 0.17 -8.22 -2.99
C MET A 15 -0.99 -7.77 -2.10
N SER A 16 -1.38 -6.50 -2.17
CA SER A 16 -2.50 -5.99 -1.37
C SER A 16 -3.80 -6.60 -1.84
N GLU A 17 -4.64 -7.06 -0.92
CA GLU A 17 -5.95 -7.60 -1.28
C GLU A 17 -6.95 -6.48 -1.54
N THR A 18 -6.85 -5.40 -0.75
CA THR A 18 -7.74 -4.25 -0.81
C THR A 18 -6.93 -2.97 -0.96
N ILE A 19 -7.34 -2.09 -1.88
CA ILE A 19 -6.74 -0.77 -2.07
C ILE A 19 -7.86 0.24 -2.25
N VAL A 20 -7.91 1.23 -1.36
CA VAL A 20 -8.99 2.21 -1.32
C VAL A 20 -8.48 3.61 -1.02
N GLU A 21 -9.17 4.59 -1.56
CA GLU A 21 -9.13 5.97 -1.08
C GLU A 21 -10.22 6.16 -0.02
N VAL A 22 -9.85 6.72 1.11
CA VAL A 22 -10.74 6.98 2.23
C VAL A 22 -10.59 8.41 2.71
N LYS A 23 -11.64 8.96 3.32
CA LYS A 23 -11.60 10.19 4.10
C LYS A 23 -11.90 9.87 5.55
N VAL A 24 -11.08 10.37 6.46
CA VAL A 24 -11.24 10.15 7.90
C VAL A 24 -12.28 11.13 8.43
N ILE A 25 -13.37 10.62 8.98
CA ILE A 25 -14.50 11.43 9.44
C ILE A 25 -14.32 11.81 10.90
N GLU A 26 -14.07 10.82 11.74
CA GLU A 26 -13.84 11.02 13.17
C GLU A 26 -13.03 9.87 13.76
N LYS A 27 -12.35 10.16 14.87
CA LYS A 27 -11.78 9.14 15.74
C LYS A 27 -12.92 8.63 16.61
N LYS A 28 -13.17 7.32 16.60
CA LYS A 28 -14.13 6.74 17.51
C LYS A 28 -13.50 6.77 18.88
N ASP A 29 -14.20 7.33 19.86
CA ASP A 29 -13.80 7.14 21.24
C ASP A 29 -13.80 5.64 21.46
N ASN A 30 -12.62 5.08 21.76
CA ASN A 30 -12.58 3.76 22.36
C ASN A 30 -13.42 3.94 23.62
N CYS A 31 -14.68 3.49 23.60
CA CYS A 31 -15.37 3.21 24.84
C CYS A 31 -14.37 2.34 25.57
N GLU A 32 -13.72 2.90 26.59
CA GLU A 32 -13.15 2.10 27.64
C GLU A 32 -14.25 1.10 27.92
N ALA A 33 -14.03 -0.17 27.56
CA ALA A 33 -14.63 -1.22 28.32
C ALA A 33 -14.08 -0.93 29.71
N THR A 34 -14.83 -0.13 30.48
CA THR A 34 -14.68 0.01 31.90
C THR A 34 -14.85 -1.42 32.35
N LEU A 35 -13.72 -2.12 32.44
CA LEU A 35 -13.62 -3.41 33.08
C LEU A 35 -13.96 -3.09 34.52
N ASN A 36 -15.26 -3.07 34.79
CA ASN A 36 -15.81 -3.47 36.07
C ASN A 36 -15.41 -4.95 36.26
N GLN A 37 -14.12 -5.21 36.42
CA GLN A 37 -13.64 -6.37 37.13
C GLN A 37 -13.96 -6.11 38.61
N LYS A 38 -15.23 -6.34 38.94
CA LYS A 38 -15.61 -6.70 40.30
C LYS A 38 -14.92 -8.02 40.62
N ASP A 39 -13.95 -7.96 41.50
CA ASP A 39 -13.53 -9.02 42.43
C ASP A 39 -13.80 -10.46 41.99
N SER A 40 -13.04 -10.96 41.02
CA SER A 40 -12.86 -12.40 40.86
C SER A 40 -11.41 -12.75 41.20
N ILE A 41 -11.22 -13.36 42.37
CA ILE A 41 -10.01 -14.10 42.71
C ILE A 41 -9.97 -15.31 41.76
N GLY A 42 -9.32 -15.15 40.61
CA GLY A 42 -9.21 -16.16 39.55
C GLY A 42 -8.09 -15.76 38.61
N GLU A 43 -7.35 -16.76 38.14
CA GLU A 43 -6.07 -16.65 37.44
C GLU A 43 -5.93 -15.43 36.50
N PHE A 44 -4.83 -14.69 36.68
CA PHE A 44 -4.36 -13.65 35.78
C PHE A 44 -4.07 -14.26 34.40
N ASP A 45 -5.07 -14.26 33.52
CA ASP A 45 -4.90 -14.70 32.14
C ASP A 45 -4.28 -13.57 31.32
N ILE A 46 -2.97 -13.67 31.11
CA ILE A 46 -2.11 -12.72 30.37
C ILE A 46 -2.66 -12.46 28.95
N PHE A 47 -3.56 -13.33 28.44
CA PHE A 47 -4.23 -13.16 27.15
C PHE A 47 -5.33 -12.08 27.13
N THR A 48 -5.89 -11.66 28.27
CA THR A 48 -6.97 -10.66 28.28
C THR A 48 -6.48 -9.21 28.21
N GLN A 49 -5.18 -8.95 28.41
CA GLN A 49 -4.59 -7.61 28.21
C GLN A 49 -4.18 -7.31 26.76
N LEU A 50 -4.18 -8.29 25.86
CA LEU A 50 -3.81 -8.12 24.44
C LEU A 50 -4.98 -7.65 23.56
N LEU A 51 -6.10 -7.25 24.16
CA LEU A 51 -7.37 -7.09 23.44
C LEU A 51 -7.65 -5.70 22.86
N ASN A 52 -6.79 -4.69 23.00
CA ASN A 52 -7.07 -3.32 22.51
C ASN A 52 -5.86 -2.59 21.87
N ASP A 53 -5.07 -3.26 21.02
CA ASP A 53 -3.91 -2.63 20.32
C ASP A 53 -4.31 -1.81 19.08
N PHE A 54 -5.58 -1.40 18.97
CA PHE A 54 -6.07 -0.61 17.85
C PHE A 54 -6.82 0.63 18.32
N THR A 55 -6.64 1.70 17.55
CA THR A 55 -7.51 2.87 17.59
C THR A 55 -8.48 2.79 16.42
N GLU A 56 -9.77 2.98 16.70
CA GLU A 56 -10.81 2.96 15.68
C GLU A 56 -11.16 4.35 15.14
N PHE A 57 -11.45 4.41 13.84
CA PHE A 57 -11.87 5.62 13.15
C PHE A 57 -13.08 5.32 12.28
N GLU A 58 -13.99 6.28 12.19
CA GLU A 58 -14.98 6.26 11.13
C GLU A 58 -14.38 6.85 9.85
N ILE A 59 -14.53 6.11 8.75
CA ILE A 59 -14.04 6.52 7.44
C ILE A 59 -15.14 6.45 6.38
N GLU A 60 -15.10 7.40 5.46
CA GLU A 60 -15.87 7.38 4.22
C GLU A 60 -14.98 6.82 3.09
N ILE A 61 -15.50 5.83 2.36
CA ILE A 61 -14.86 5.26 1.18
C ILE A 61 -15.10 6.20 0.00
N VAL A 62 -14.05 6.84 -0.49
CA VAL A 62 -14.09 7.74 -1.65
C VAL A 62 -14.02 6.94 -2.94
N GLU A 63 -13.07 6.01 -3.04
CA GLU A 63 -12.90 5.19 -4.22
C GLU A 63 -12.29 3.83 -3.87
N VAL A 64 -12.83 2.76 -4.46
CA VAL A 64 -12.23 1.42 -4.38
C VAL A 64 -11.41 1.17 -5.65
N PHE A 65 -10.10 0.92 -5.49
CA PHE A 65 -9.20 0.60 -6.60
C PHE A 65 -8.97 -0.90 -6.78
N LYS A 66 -9.03 -1.65 -5.68
CA LYS A 66 -8.91 -3.12 -5.66
C LYS A 66 -9.64 -3.67 -4.43
N GLY A 67 -10.24 -4.84 -4.56
CA GLY A 67 -11.02 -5.49 -3.50
C GLY A 67 -12.51 -5.18 -3.60
N ASP A 68 -13.30 -5.89 -2.79
CA ASP A 68 -14.77 -5.81 -2.80
C ASP A 68 -15.26 -5.11 -1.53
N ILE A 69 -15.30 -3.78 -1.56
CA ILE A 69 -15.92 -2.97 -0.50
C ILE A 69 -17.22 -2.37 -1.03
N ASN A 70 -18.32 -2.74 -0.41
CA ASN A 70 -19.66 -2.39 -0.87
C ASN A 70 -20.33 -1.29 -0.04
N LYS A 71 -19.76 -0.92 1.11
CA LYS A 71 -20.30 0.09 2.03
C LYS A 71 -19.53 1.40 1.88
N SER A 72 -20.26 2.53 1.86
CA SER A 72 -19.68 3.87 1.78
C SER A 72 -19.03 4.33 3.08
N ILE A 73 -19.49 3.83 4.24
CA ILE A 73 -18.89 4.11 5.56
C ILE A 73 -18.40 2.79 6.16
N THR A 74 -17.22 2.82 6.74
CA THR A 74 -16.46 1.65 7.19
C THR A 74 -15.68 2.03 8.46
N THR A 75 -15.37 1.07 9.33
CA THR A 75 -14.47 1.31 10.46
C THR A 75 -13.03 1.05 10.02
N LEU A 76 -12.13 2.00 10.28
CA LEU A 76 -10.69 1.81 10.14
C LEU A 76 -10.07 1.50 11.49
N ARG A 77 -9.34 0.39 11.61
CA ARG A 77 -8.50 0.06 12.76
C ARG A 77 -7.05 0.37 12.42
N ALA A 78 -6.45 1.29 13.15
CA ALA A 78 -5.03 1.60 13.05
C ALA A 78 -4.30 1.13 14.31
N SER A 79 -3.09 0.58 14.15
CA SER A 79 -2.25 0.12 15.27
C SER A 79 -2.05 1.22 16.31
N ASP A 80 -2.09 0.87 17.59
CA ASP A 80 -1.95 1.78 18.74
C ASP A 80 -0.53 2.34 18.94
N ILE A 81 -0.41 3.30 19.88
CA ILE A 81 0.84 3.99 20.21
C ILE A 81 1.92 3.08 20.80
N ASN A 82 1.53 1.91 21.31
CA ASN A 82 2.45 0.95 21.90
C ASN A 82 3.06 0.01 20.84
N SER A 83 2.51 -0.01 19.63
CA SER A 83 3.06 -0.74 18.50
C SER A 83 4.35 -0.11 17.95
N SER A 84 5.35 -0.96 17.67
CA SER A 84 6.60 -0.55 16.99
C SER A 84 6.41 0.06 15.59
N CYS A 85 5.19 -0.04 15.06
CA CYS A 85 4.79 0.50 13.77
C CYS A 85 3.60 1.46 13.87
N PHE A 86 3.36 2.05 15.05
CA PHE A 86 2.28 3.00 15.33
C PHE A 86 2.04 3.99 14.19
N TRP A 87 0.77 4.17 13.87
CA TRP A 87 0.32 5.21 12.97
C TRP A 87 -1.10 5.62 13.30
N GLU A 88 -1.31 6.93 13.40
CA GLU A 88 -2.62 7.52 13.63
C GLU A 88 -3.01 8.38 12.42
N PRO A 89 -4.17 8.13 11.77
CA PRO A 89 -4.70 9.01 10.75
C PRO A 89 -5.19 10.34 11.33
N GLU A 90 -5.06 11.42 10.56
CA GLU A 90 -5.61 12.72 10.91
C GLU A 90 -7.08 12.82 10.46
N VAL A 91 -7.95 13.25 11.37
CA VAL A 91 -9.36 13.54 11.08
C VAL A 91 -9.47 14.64 10.00
N GLY A 92 -10.38 14.45 9.05
CA GLY A 92 -10.61 15.36 7.92
C GLY A 92 -9.64 15.18 6.75
N LYS A 93 -8.59 14.35 6.89
CA LYS A 93 -7.65 14.04 5.79
C LYS A 93 -8.10 12.82 5.00
N SER A 94 -7.65 12.78 3.75
CA SER A 94 -7.86 11.64 2.86
C SER A 94 -6.57 10.84 2.70
N TYR A 95 -6.72 9.53 2.56
CA TYR A 95 -5.61 8.59 2.43
C TYR A 95 -5.90 7.54 1.36
N VAL A 96 -4.87 7.17 0.59
CA VAL A 96 -4.86 5.89 -0.12
C VAL A 96 -4.28 4.84 0.81
N LEU A 97 -5.03 3.78 1.09
CA LEU A 97 -4.66 2.69 1.97
C LEU A 97 -4.48 1.39 1.18
N TYR A 98 -3.39 0.68 1.44
CA TYR A 98 -3.10 -0.65 0.91
C TYR A 98 -3.22 -1.66 2.04
N THR A 99 -4.36 -2.32 2.15
CA THR A 99 -4.66 -3.21 3.28
C THR A 99 -4.72 -4.67 2.87
N GLY A 100 -4.78 -5.54 3.88
CA GLY A 100 -5.04 -6.97 3.70
C GLY A 100 -6.52 -7.26 3.41
N LYS A 101 -7.01 -8.39 3.93
CA LYS A 101 -8.42 -8.75 3.84
C LYS A 101 -9.28 -7.75 4.61
N THR A 102 -10.37 -7.33 3.99
CA THR A 102 -11.44 -6.63 4.70
C THR A 102 -12.14 -7.62 5.62
N ILE A 103 -12.34 -7.24 6.88
CA ILE A 103 -13.08 -8.06 7.84
C ILE A 103 -14.54 -7.64 7.76
N ASN A 104 -15.40 -8.55 7.31
CA ASN A 104 -16.84 -8.30 7.27
C ASN A 104 -17.42 -8.58 8.66
N SER A 105 -18.04 -7.56 9.28
CA SER A 105 -18.81 -7.69 10.51
C SER A 105 -20.30 -7.44 10.25
N ALA A 106 -21.14 -7.79 11.22
CA ALA A 106 -22.57 -7.52 11.15
C ALA A 106 -22.85 -6.01 10.93
N ASP A 107 -22.04 -5.16 11.55
CA ASP A 107 -22.22 -3.70 11.55
C ASP A 107 -21.55 -3.03 10.34
N GLY A 108 -20.59 -3.67 9.68
CA GLY A 108 -19.72 -2.96 8.76
C GLY A 108 -18.68 -3.79 8.05
N ASN A 109 -18.01 -3.15 7.10
CA ASN A 109 -16.68 -3.59 6.73
C ASN A 109 -15.71 -2.96 7.74
N ILE A 110 -14.72 -3.72 8.16
CA ILE A 110 -13.60 -3.23 8.96
C ILE A 110 -12.35 -3.32 8.10
N LEU A 111 -11.71 -2.17 7.90
CA LEU A 111 -10.39 -2.08 7.29
C LEU A 111 -9.37 -2.01 8.40
N GLU A 112 -8.45 -2.96 8.42
CA GLU A 112 -7.34 -2.96 9.36
C GLU A 112 -6.08 -2.55 8.62
N ILE A 113 -5.38 -1.56 9.18
CA ILE A 113 -4.08 -1.14 8.69
C ILE A 113 -3.01 -1.35 9.75
N GLU A 114 -2.15 -2.33 9.47
CA GLU A 114 -0.96 -2.59 10.25
C GLU A 114 0.17 -1.63 9.86
N GLY A 115 1.06 -1.37 10.79
CA GLY A 115 1.95 -0.22 10.69
C GLY A 115 2.98 -0.20 9.54
N CYS A 116 3.27 -1.34 8.90
CA CYS A 116 4.17 -1.40 7.72
C CYS A 116 3.45 -1.43 6.37
N GLN A 117 2.11 -1.37 6.38
CA GLN A 117 1.32 -1.29 5.16
C GLN A 117 1.44 0.09 4.51
N ARG A 118 1.41 0.10 3.16
CA ARG A 118 1.54 1.33 2.37
C ARG A 118 0.31 2.22 2.59
N ARG A 119 0.58 3.49 2.83
CA ARG A 119 -0.43 4.53 3.02
C ARG A 119 0.11 5.86 2.53
N ILE A 120 -0.74 6.64 1.88
CA ILE A 120 -0.35 7.92 1.29
C ILE A 120 -1.43 8.94 1.61
N ARG A 121 -1.03 10.05 2.22
CA ARG A 121 -1.97 11.14 2.54
C ARG A 121 -2.12 12.07 1.34
N ASN A 122 -3.30 12.68 1.20
CA ASN A 122 -3.65 13.55 0.07
C ASN A 122 -2.76 14.78 -0.12
N ASP A 123 -2.05 15.23 0.91
CA ASP A 123 -1.11 16.35 0.85
C ASP A 123 0.35 15.93 0.55
N GLN A 124 0.62 14.64 0.36
CA GLN A 124 1.94 14.17 -0.03
C GLN A 124 2.17 14.33 -1.54
N THR A 125 3.40 14.68 -1.92
CA THR A 125 3.80 14.97 -3.30
C THR A 125 3.48 13.84 -4.30
N ASN A 126 3.55 12.58 -3.87
CA ASN A 126 3.26 11.39 -4.69
C ASN A 126 1.77 11.04 -4.83
N TYR A 127 0.86 11.73 -4.13
CA TYR A 127 -0.54 11.29 -4.04
C TYR A 127 -1.24 11.29 -5.41
N THR A 128 -1.13 12.36 -6.18
CA THR A 128 -1.80 12.46 -7.50
C THR A 128 -1.32 11.39 -8.48
N SER A 129 -0.01 11.16 -8.54
CA SER A 129 0.58 10.15 -9.43
C SER A 129 0.26 8.72 -8.96
N GLU A 130 0.13 8.49 -7.66
CA GLU A 130 -0.38 7.23 -7.11
C GLU A 130 -1.81 6.94 -7.58
N ILE A 131 -2.73 7.90 -7.40
CA ILE A 131 -4.14 7.78 -7.82
C ILE A 131 -4.22 7.51 -9.32
N GLN A 132 -3.40 8.19 -10.11
CA GLN A 132 -3.32 7.95 -11.56
C GLN A 132 -2.90 6.52 -11.88
N ALA A 133 -1.86 6.00 -11.23
CA ALA A 133 -1.42 4.61 -11.41
C ALA A 133 -2.52 3.61 -11.04
N LEU A 134 -3.19 3.83 -9.91
CA LEU A 134 -4.28 2.99 -9.42
C LEU A 134 -5.48 2.99 -10.37
N LYS A 135 -5.89 4.16 -10.89
CA LYS A 135 -6.97 4.27 -11.88
C LYS A 135 -6.65 3.53 -13.17
N ILE A 136 -5.41 3.63 -13.67
CA ILE A 136 -4.96 2.89 -14.85
C ILE A 136 -5.09 1.37 -14.63
N LEU A 137 -4.69 0.88 -13.45
CA LEU A 137 -4.72 -0.55 -13.13
C LEU A 137 -6.14 -1.07 -12.83
N LYS A 138 -7.00 -0.23 -12.25
CA LYS A 138 -8.42 -0.50 -12.00
C LYS A 138 -9.20 -0.57 -13.31
N ASP A 139 -9.12 0.49 -14.13
CA ASP A 139 -9.93 0.62 -15.35
C ASP A 139 -9.49 -0.35 -16.44
N LYS A 140 -8.20 -0.71 -16.47
CA LYS A 140 -7.59 -1.61 -17.46
C LYS A 140 -7.86 -1.19 -18.90
N LYS A 141 -7.95 0.13 -19.14
CA LYS A 141 -8.16 0.74 -20.46
C LYS A 141 -7.12 0.24 -21.44
N GLU A 142 -7.56 -0.08 -22.65
CA GLU A 142 -6.66 -0.57 -23.69
C GLU A 142 -5.65 0.48 -24.09
N GLY A 143 -4.45 0.01 -24.45
CA GLY A 143 -3.37 0.86 -24.93
C GLY A 143 -2.22 1.00 -23.94
N PHE A 144 -1.29 1.88 -24.31
CA PHE A 144 -0.05 2.14 -23.61
C PHE A 144 -0.22 3.25 -22.58
N PHE A 145 0.45 3.12 -21.44
CA PHE A 145 0.44 4.13 -20.40
C PHE A 145 1.81 4.28 -19.74
N ILE A 146 2.00 5.45 -19.13
CA ILE A 146 3.20 5.84 -18.37
C ILE A 146 2.71 6.48 -17.07
N VAL A 147 3.32 6.08 -15.96
CA VAL A 147 3.24 6.73 -14.65
C VAL A 147 4.57 7.40 -14.40
N ASP A 148 4.58 8.73 -14.48
CA ASP A 148 5.70 9.58 -14.15
C ASP A 148 5.62 9.99 -12.68
N GLN A 149 6.72 9.86 -11.94
CA GLN A 149 6.87 10.37 -10.57
C GLN A 149 8.16 11.19 -10.41
N SER A 150 8.53 11.95 -11.45
CA SER A 150 9.69 12.83 -11.44
C SER A 150 9.66 13.87 -10.31
N GLU A 151 8.47 14.21 -9.81
CA GLU A 151 8.26 15.10 -8.66
C GLU A 151 8.92 14.58 -7.37
N LEU A 152 9.25 13.29 -7.29
CA LEU A 152 9.96 12.69 -6.15
C LEU A 152 11.48 12.84 -6.22
N LEU A 153 12.01 13.35 -7.33
CA LEU A 153 13.43 13.58 -7.48
C LEU A 153 13.82 14.97 -6.96
N ASN A 154 14.75 15.02 -6.01
CA ASN A 154 15.35 16.27 -5.53
C ASN A 154 16.27 16.97 -6.55
N GLN A 155 16.23 16.58 -7.84
CA GLN A 155 17.11 17.09 -8.89
C GLN A 155 16.30 17.73 -10.02
N LYS A 156 16.59 19.00 -10.32
CA LYS A 156 15.88 19.85 -11.31
C LYS A 156 15.82 19.32 -12.76
N LYS A 157 16.45 18.18 -13.08
CA LYS A 157 16.58 17.66 -14.46
C LYS A 157 16.46 16.13 -14.57
N GLY A 158 15.90 15.44 -13.59
CA GLY A 158 15.70 13.99 -13.65
C GLY A 158 14.30 13.63 -14.14
N TYR A 159 14.20 12.65 -15.05
CA TYR A 159 12.94 12.02 -15.43
C TYR A 159 12.84 10.65 -14.77
N TYR A 160 11.74 10.37 -14.08
CA TYR A 160 11.51 9.12 -13.35
C TYR A 160 10.14 8.52 -13.67
N ILE A 161 10.13 7.59 -14.64
CA ILE A 161 8.97 6.73 -14.87
C ILE A 161 9.00 5.59 -13.87
N THR A 162 8.06 5.55 -12.94
CA THR A 162 7.90 4.44 -12.00
C THR A 162 7.40 3.18 -12.70
N LEU A 163 6.46 3.35 -13.62
CA LEU A 163 5.82 2.25 -14.35
C LEU A 163 5.44 2.69 -15.75
N LYS A 164 5.73 1.86 -16.74
CA LYS A 164 5.09 1.91 -18.07
C LYS A 164 4.70 0.53 -18.54
N GLY A 165 3.58 0.45 -19.25
CA GLY A 165 3.03 -0.83 -19.69
C GLY A 165 1.84 -0.65 -20.62
N SER A 166 1.11 -1.73 -20.84
CA SER A 166 -0.10 -1.71 -21.65
C SER A 166 -1.11 -2.78 -21.23
N HIS A 167 -2.39 -2.50 -21.47
CA HIS A 167 -3.45 -3.49 -21.37
C HIS A 167 -4.00 -3.85 -22.77
N LYS A 168 -4.44 -5.10 -22.90
CA LYS A 168 -5.18 -5.62 -24.06
C LYS A 168 -6.26 -6.56 -23.55
N ASN A 169 -7.51 -6.39 -23.99
CA ASN A 169 -8.67 -7.17 -23.53
C ASN A 169 -8.81 -7.17 -21.98
N GLY A 170 -8.59 -6.03 -21.34
CA GLY A 170 -8.67 -5.89 -19.88
C GLY A 170 -7.59 -6.66 -19.11
N GLN A 171 -6.51 -7.10 -19.76
CA GLN A 171 -5.41 -7.84 -19.13
C GLN A 171 -4.07 -7.18 -19.39
N ARG A 172 -3.10 -7.37 -18.49
CA ARG A 172 -1.72 -6.91 -18.73
C ARG A 172 -1.17 -7.56 -19.99
N HIS A 173 -0.55 -6.76 -20.85
CA HIS A 173 -0.02 -7.22 -22.13
C HIS A 173 1.32 -6.58 -22.46
N GLY A 174 2.14 -7.30 -23.22
CA GLY A 174 3.39 -6.77 -23.77
C GLY A 174 4.47 -6.58 -22.71
N LYS A 175 5.32 -5.57 -22.90
CA LYS A 175 6.44 -5.26 -22.03
C LYS A 175 6.03 -4.23 -20.98
N TRP A 176 6.20 -4.59 -19.72
CA TRP A 176 6.03 -3.72 -18.57
C TRP A 176 7.41 -3.39 -18.00
N VAL A 177 7.64 -2.13 -17.69
CA VAL A 177 8.93 -1.61 -17.25
C VAL A 177 8.72 -0.88 -15.94
N LEU A 178 9.35 -1.36 -14.87
CA LEU A 178 9.27 -0.82 -13.53
C LEU A 178 10.62 -0.22 -13.15
N ALA A 179 10.63 0.96 -12.56
CA ALA A 179 11.83 1.50 -11.93
C ALA A 179 11.97 1.00 -10.49
N GLU A 180 13.19 0.99 -9.96
CA GLU A 180 13.43 0.76 -8.53
C GLU A 180 12.75 1.87 -7.71
N PRO A 181 11.93 1.53 -6.71
CA PRO A 181 11.15 2.48 -5.96
C PRO A 181 12.03 3.30 -5.02
N ILE A 182 11.67 4.55 -4.87
CA ILE A 182 12.34 5.49 -3.97
C ILE A 182 11.91 5.17 -2.54
N ASN A 183 12.85 5.15 -1.59
CA ASN A 183 12.60 4.85 -0.18
C ASN A 183 12.84 6.10 0.68
N TYR A 184 12.00 6.34 1.70
CA TYR A 184 12.14 7.46 2.63
C TYR A 184 13.49 7.51 3.37
N SER A 185 14.22 6.40 3.50
CA SER A 185 15.51 6.37 4.19
C SER A 185 16.70 6.91 3.37
N ASN A 186 16.53 7.18 2.07
CA ASN A 186 17.58 7.70 1.20
C ASN A 186 17.20 9.08 0.65
N SER A 187 17.57 10.15 1.37
CA SER A 187 17.40 11.55 0.94
C SER A 187 18.23 11.93 -0.29
N SER A 188 19.23 11.09 -0.65
CA SER A 188 19.98 11.16 -1.89
C SER A 188 19.51 10.09 -2.86
N ALA A 189 18.26 10.21 -3.33
CA ALA A 189 17.76 9.42 -4.45
C ALA A 189 18.58 9.75 -5.71
N LYS A 190 19.75 9.09 -5.86
CA LYS A 190 20.39 8.98 -7.16
C LYS A 190 19.36 8.33 -8.07
N VAL A 191 19.15 8.85 -9.28
CA VAL A 191 18.37 8.20 -10.34
C VAL A 191 18.98 6.81 -10.55
N LYS A 192 18.54 5.82 -9.77
CA LYS A 192 19.14 4.49 -9.83
C LYS A 192 18.44 3.80 -10.98
N SER A 193 19.22 3.70 -12.03
CA SER A 193 19.05 3.08 -13.34
C SER A 193 18.70 1.58 -13.30
N ARG A 194 18.10 1.10 -12.20
CA ARG A 194 17.61 -0.25 -12.07
C ARG A 194 16.21 -0.34 -12.61
N ILE A 195 16.09 -1.08 -13.70
CA ILE A 195 14.85 -1.31 -14.39
C ILE A 195 14.52 -2.79 -14.29
N PHE A 196 13.31 -3.08 -13.82
CA PHE A 196 12.73 -4.41 -13.88
C PHE A 196 11.80 -4.51 -15.09
N VAL A 197 12.03 -5.49 -15.95
CA VAL A 197 11.24 -5.71 -17.16
C VAL A 197 10.43 -6.98 -16.98
N LEU A 198 9.11 -6.83 -17.03
CA LEU A 198 8.13 -7.91 -17.06
C LEU A 198 7.57 -8.07 -18.47
N LYS A 199 7.32 -9.29 -18.95
CA LYS A 199 6.59 -9.51 -20.21
C LYS A 199 5.38 -10.41 -20.00
N TYR A 200 4.25 -9.95 -20.51
CA TYR A 200 2.96 -10.62 -20.42
C TYR A 200 2.44 -11.08 -21.78
N LYS A 201 1.86 -12.28 -21.83
CA LYS A 201 1.15 -12.84 -23.00
C LYS A 201 -0.16 -13.47 -22.51
N HIS A 202 -1.28 -13.05 -23.10
CA HIS A 202 -2.64 -13.44 -22.69
C HIS A 202 -2.86 -13.26 -21.16
N GLY A 203 -2.48 -12.10 -20.63
CA GLY A 203 -2.58 -11.78 -19.20
C GLY A 203 -1.60 -12.50 -18.28
N LYS A 204 -0.83 -13.47 -18.78
CA LYS A 204 0.12 -14.26 -17.99
C LYS A 204 1.53 -13.72 -18.10
N LEU A 205 2.17 -13.55 -16.95
CA LEU A 205 3.59 -13.22 -16.87
C LEU A 205 4.41 -14.43 -17.34
N PHE A 206 5.27 -14.27 -18.35
CA PHE A 206 6.09 -15.36 -18.87
C PHE A 206 7.59 -15.07 -18.86
N PHE A 207 7.97 -13.83 -18.55
CA PHE A 207 9.37 -13.44 -18.48
C PHE A 207 9.54 -12.26 -17.52
N ALA A 208 10.61 -12.31 -16.73
CA ALA A 208 11.05 -11.20 -15.93
C ALA A 208 12.58 -11.10 -15.94
N LYS A 209 13.09 -9.87 -16.05
CA LYS A 209 14.53 -9.60 -16.03
C LYS A 209 14.81 -8.28 -15.34
N HIS A 210 15.82 -8.29 -14.48
CA HIS A 210 16.39 -7.06 -13.92
C HIS A 210 17.53 -6.58 -14.82
N PHE A 211 17.70 -5.26 -14.91
CA PHE A 211 18.88 -4.64 -15.47
C PHE A 211 19.53 -3.81 -14.36
N GLU A 212 20.71 -4.23 -13.90
CA GLU A 212 21.58 -3.45 -13.02
C GLU A 212 22.65 -2.73 -13.85
N PRO A 213 23.06 -1.50 -13.45
CA PRO A 213 24.42 -1.04 -13.65
C PRO A 213 25.31 -1.74 -12.62
N ASN A 214 26.29 -2.52 -13.09
CA ASN A 214 27.37 -3.21 -12.34
C ASN A 214 27.55 -2.77 -10.87
N ASN A 215 26.84 -3.39 -9.92
CA ASN A 215 27.22 -3.36 -8.50
C ASN A 215 26.49 -4.43 -7.66
N SER A 216 27.27 -5.31 -7.04
CA SER A 216 26.84 -6.59 -6.44
C SER A 216 25.98 -6.51 -5.17
N PHE A 217 25.94 -5.38 -4.47
CA PHE A 217 25.32 -5.30 -3.14
C PHE A 217 23.78 -5.21 -3.12
N ALA A 218 23.14 -4.76 -4.20
CA ALA A 218 21.67 -4.63 -4.23
C ALA A 218 20.94 -5.84 -4.81
N LYS A 219 21.71 -6.85 -5.23
CA LYS A 219 21.22 -8.09 -5.82
C LYS A 219 20.26 -8.85 -4.89
N ASN A 220 20.34 -8.64 -3.58
CA ASN A 220 19.67 -9.49 -2.60
C ASN A 220 18.28 -9.01 -2.15
N TYR A 221 18.04 -7.71 -1.96
CA TYR A 221 16.72 -7.26 -1.44
C TYR A 221 15.63 -7.27 -2.51
N TYR A 222 15.95 -6.76 -3.70
CA TYR A 222 14.97 -6.56 -4.77
C TYR A 222 14.61 -7.85 -5.52
N MET A 223 15.60 -8.75 -5.73
CA MET A 223 15.33 -10.09 -6.28
C MET A 223 14.58 -10.98 -5.29
N ALA A 224 14.87 -10.92 -3.99
CA ALA A 224 14.15 -11.74 -3.00
C ALA A 224 12.65 -11.44 -3.02
N ARG A 225 12.27 -10.17 -3.15
CA ARG A 225 10.87 -9.75 -3.22
C ARG A 225 10.10 -10.33 -4.40
N TRP A 226 10.65 -10.33 -5.61
CA TRP A 226 9.95 -10.85 -6.79
C TRP A 226 10.17 -12.35 -7.06
N LYS A 227 11.22 -12.99 -6.51
CA LYS A 227 11.46 -14.44 -6.60
C LYS A 227 10.26 -15.28 -6.15
N PHE A 228 9.49 -14.81 -5.15
CA PHE A 228 8.31 -15.52 -4.63
C PHE A 228 7.18 -15.70 -5.66
N PHE A 229 7.11 -14.86 -6.70
CA PHE A 229 6.06 -14.94 -7.72
C PHE A 229 6.43 -15.78 -8.95
N PHE A 230 7.69 -16.22 -9.08
CA PHE A 230 8.16 -17.00 -10.24
C PHE A 230 8.23 -18.52 -10.01
N ASN A 231 8.23 -18.98 -8.76
CA ASN A 231 8.43 -20.38 -8.41
C ASN A 231 7.12 -21.12 -8.03
N LYS A 232 5.95 -20.65 -8.48
CA LYS A 232 4.69 -21.39 -8.37
C LYS A 232 4.31 -22.02 -9.69
#